data_AF-A0A7Z0N5J9-F1
#
_entry.id   AF-A0A7Z0N5J9-F1
#
_cell.length_a   1.000
_cell.length_b   1.000
_cell.length_c   1.000
_cell.angle_alpha   90.00
_cell.angle_beta   90.00
_cell.angle_gamma   90.00
#
_symmetry.space_group_name_H-M   'P 1'
#
loop_
_entity.id
_entity.type
_entity.pdbx_description
1 polymer ?
#
loop_
_entity_poly.entity_id
_entity_poly.type
_entity_poly.pdbx_seq_one_letter_code
_entity_poly.pdbx_strand_id
1 'polypeptide(L)'
;MAKRNLHSVLFPKQRKILTHFGEDLLLAMKRRGLTKKMLCERTGFDHKTVNKVFAGDPGVAIGTYLKIMAVLGMESNFSEVAAHDELGIKLQNIKLLEGSK
;
A
#
# COMPACT_ATOMS: atom_id res chain seq x y z
N MET A 1 9.57 3.37 25.48
CA MET A 1 10.02 3.54 24.07
C MET A 1 9.42 4.83 23.53
N ALA A 2 10.21 5.70 22.88
CA ALA A 2 9.71 6.93 22.28
C ALA A 2 8.69 6.61 21.16
N LYS A 3 7.56 7.31 21.12
CA LYS A 3 6.54 7.15 20.08
C LYS A 3 7.11 7.65 18.75
N ARG A 4 7.52 6.73 17.87
CA ARG A 4 8.00 7.07 16.52
C ARG A 4 6.90 7.84 15.77
N ASN A 5 7.20 9.07 15.35
CA ASN A 5 6.29 9.83 14.50
C ASN A 5 6.45 9.35 13.05
N LEU A 6 5.66 8.36 12.64
CA LEU A 6 5.75 7.82 11.27
C LEU A 6 5.41 8.86 10.19
N HIS A 7 4.64 9.90 10.53
CA HIS A 7 4.40 11.00 9.59
C HIS A 7 5.68 11.77 9.28
N SER A 8 6.64 11.90 10.20
CA SER A 8 7.93 12.53 9.92
C SER A 8 8.94 11.61 9.23
N VAL A 9 8.65 10.30 9.11
CA VAL A 9 9.52 9.31 8.46
C VAL A 9 9.38 9.34 6.94
N LEU A 10 8.18 9.61 6.42
CA LEU A 10 7.96 9.69 4.97
C LEU A 10 8.24 11.10 4.45
N PHE A 11 8.90 11.20 3.30
CA PHE A 11 9.00 12.44 2.53
C PHE A 11 7.65 12.81 1.89
N PRO A 12 7.42 14.09 1.54
CA PRO A 12 6.16 14.52 0.94
C PRO A 12 5.73 13.71 -0.29
N LYS A 13 6.66 13.31 -1.15
CA LYS A 13 6.38 12.48 -2.33
C LYS A 13 5.88 11.08 -1.96
N GLN A 14 6.50 10.46 -0.95
CA GLN A 14 6.11 9.14 -0.45
C GLN A 14 4.74 9.17 0.23
N ARG A 15 4.44 10.24 0.99
CA ARG A 15 3.10 10.46 1.56
C ARG A 15 2.03 10.54 0.47
N LYS A 16 2.29 11.29 -0.60
CA LYS A 16 1.34 11.39 -1.73
C LYS A 16 1.06 10.02 -2.36
N ILE A 17 2.07 9.19 -2.55
CA ILE A 17 1.91 7.82 -3.05
C ILE A 17 1.00 7.01 -2.13
N LEU A 18 1.22 7.07 -0.81
CA LEU A 18 0.41 6.31 0.14
C LEU A 18 -1.03 6.84 0.26
N THR A 19 -1.23 8.15 0.21
CA THR A 19 -2.56 8.77 0.16
C THR A 19 -3.33 8.33 -1.09
N HIS A 20 -2.68 8.39 -2.25
CA HIS A 20 -3.29 7.94 -3.51
C HIS A 20 -3.66 6.46 -3.47
N PHE A 21 -2.78 5.61 -2.92
CA PHE A 21 -3.08 4.20 -2.71
C PHE A 21 -4.32 3.99 -1.81
N GLY A 22 -4.46 4.77 -0.72
CA GLY A 22 -5.65 4.74 0.13
C GLY A 22 -6.93 5.18 -0.60
N GLU A 23 -6.85 6.20 -1.44
CA GLU A 23 -7.95 6.66 -2.29
C GLU A 23 -8.38 5.59 -3.29
N ASP A 24 -7.43 4.91 -3.92
CA ASP A 24 -7.71 3.82 -4.86
C ASP A 24 -8.40 2.64 -4.19
N LEU A 25 -8.01 2.29 -2.97
CA LEU A 25 -8.72 1.28 -2.17
C LEU A 25 -10.14 1.72 -1.84
N LEU A 26 -10.36 3.00 -1.52
CA LEU A 26 -11.69 3.55 -1.29
C LEU A 26 -12.55 3.48 -2.56
N LEU A 27 -11.99 3.83 -3.71
CA LEU A 27 -12.67 3.72 -4.99
C LEU A 27 -12.95 2.26 -5.34
N ALA A 28 -12.01 1.34 -5.08
CA ALA A 28 -12.18 -0.09 -5.28
C ALA A 28 -13.32 -0.67 -4.44
N MET A 29 -13.46 -0.23 -3.20
CA MET A 29 -14.59 -0.55 -2.33
C MET A 29 -15.90 -0.03 -2.92
N LYS A 30 -15.95 1.24 -3.33
CA LYS A 30 -17.15 1.87 -3.91
C LYS A 30 -17.59 1.19 -5.21
N ARG A 31 -16.65 0.86 -6.11
CA ARG A 31 -16.92 0.14 -7.36
C ARG A 31 -17.57 -1.23 -7.14
N ARG A 32 -17.35 -1.84 -5.97
CA ARG A 32 -17.94 -3.13 -5.57
C ARG A 32 -19.24 -3.00 -4.78
N GLY A 33 -19.74 -1.77 -4.57
CA GLY A 33 -20.94 -1.54 -3.75
C GLY A 33 -20.75 -1.85 -2.27
N LEU A 34 -19.50 -1.97 -1.79
CA LEU A 34 -19.20 -2.25 -0.39
C LEU A 34 -19.25 -0.98 0.44
N THR A 35 -19.76 -1.09 1.67
CA THR A 35 -19.78 -0.02 2.65
C THR A 35 -18.60 -0.18 3.61
N LYS A 36 -18.18 0.91 4.24
CA LYS A 36 -17.14 0.86 5.27
C LYS A 36 -17.55 -0.06 6.43
N LYS A 37 -18.84 -0.11 6.76
CA LYS A 37 -19.40 -1.01 7.79
C LYS A 37 -19.18 -2.48 7.41
N MET A 38 -19.53 -2.87 6.18
CA MET A 38 -19.27 -4.23 5.69
C MET A 38 -17.77 -4.57 5.69
N LEU A 39 -16.89 -3.62 5.37
CA LEU A 39 -15.45 -3.85 5.51
C LEU A 39 -15.06 -4.10 6.95
N CYS A 40 -15.52 -3.27 7.89
CA CYS A 40 -15.23 -3.45 9.32
C CYS A 40 -15.67 -4.85 9.79
N GLU A 41 -16.85 -5.30 9.39
CA GLU A 41 -17.39 -6.64 9.70
C GLU A 41 -16.52 -7.76 9.12
N ARG A 42 -16.11 -7.63 7.85
CA ARG A 42 -15.30 -8.66 7.16
C ARG A 42 -13.85 -8.70 7.60
N THR A 43 -13.27 -7.55 7.96
CA THR A 43 -11.87 -7.46 8.40
C THR A 43 -11.72 -7.61 9.91
N GLY A 44 -12.78 -7.40 10.68
CA GLY A 44 -12.74 -7.29 12.15
C GLY A 44 -12.03 -6.02 12.63
N PHE A 45 -11.89 -5.00 11.79
CA PHE A 45 -11.26 -3.72 12.16
C PHE A 45 -12.31 -2.69 12.53
N ASP A 46 -11.94 -1.74 13.38
CA ASP A 46 -12.81 -0.62 13.70
C ASP A 46 -12.90 0.39 12.55
N HIS A 47 -13.93 1.24 12.60
CA HIS A 47 -14.13 2.31 11.62
C HIS A 47 -12.93 3.27 11.52
N LYS A 48 -12.24 3.50 12.65
CA LYS A 48 -11.07 4.38 12.70
C LYS A 48 -9.91 3.83 11.88
N THR A 49 -9.63 2.54 11.98
CA THR A 49 -8.60 1.85 11.22
C THR A 49 -8.91 1.83 9.74
N VAL A 50 -10.15 1.48 9.36
CA VAL A 50 -10.58 1.49 7.96
C VAL A 50 -10.49 2.89 7.34
N ASN A 51 -10.87 3.93 8.10
CA ASN A 51 -10.72 5.32 7.64
C ASN A 51 -9.24 5.74 7.47
N LYS A 52 -8.37 5.36 8.40
CA LYS A 52 -6.92 5.61 8.30
C LYS A 52 -6.30 4.94 7.08
N VAL A 53 -6.73 3.71 6.76
CA VAL A 53 -6.31 3.01 5.55
C VAL A 53 -6.68 3.81 4.30
N PHE A 54 -7.94 4.23 4.18
CA PHE A 54 -8.38 5.03 3.04
C PHE A 54 -7.75 6.43 2.97
N ALA A 55 -7.25 6.95 4.09
CA ALA A 55 -6.50 8.20 4.12
C ALA A 55 -5.00 8.01 3.78
N GLY A 56 -4.53 6.77 3.62
CA GLY A 56 -3.10 6.49 3.42
C GLY A 56 -2.24 6.83 4.64
N ASP A 57 -2.74 6.54 5.84
CA ASP A 57 -2.02 6.82 7.09
C ASP A 57 -0.76 5.92 7.24
N PRO A 58 0.46 6.47 7.26
CA PRO A 58 1.70 5.69 7.36
C PRO A 58 1.89 4.97 8.70
N GLY A 59 1.10 5.31 9.72
CA GLY A 59 1.08 4.60 10.99
C GLY A 59 0.25 3.33 10.98
N VAL A 60 -0.47 3.03 9.90
CA VAL A 60 -1.20 1.77 9.74
C VAL A 60 -0.24 0.66 9.31
N ALA A 61 -0.33 -0.48 9.98
CA ALA A 61 0.49 -1.64 9.66
C ALA A 61 0.18 -2.14 8.23
N ILE A 62 1.22 -2.54 7.49
CA ILE A 62 1.07 -3.05 6.10
C ILE A 62 0.11 -4.25 6.01
N GLY A 63 0.09 -5.12 7.03
CA GLY A 63 -0.85 -6.23 7.11
C GLY A 63 -2.33 -5.80 7.15
N THR A 64 -2.62 -4.62 7.69
CA THR A 64 -3.98 -4.05 7.68
C THR A 64 -4.41 -3.65 6.27
N TYR A 65 -3.52 -3.03 5.49
CA TYR A 65 -3.76 -2.74 4.08
C TYR A 65 -4.00 -4.03 3.29
N LEU A 66 -3.14 -5.03 3.47
CA LEU A 66 -3.25 -6.31 2.79
C LEU A 66 -4.56 -7.04 3.12
N LYS A 67 -5.00 -7.06 4.39
CA LYS A 67 -6.27 -7.68 4.77
C LYS A 67 -7.47 -6.98 4.11
N ILE A 68 -7.42 -5.66 3.98
CA ILE A 68 -8.45 -4.91 3.25
C ILE A 68 -8.42 -5.24 1.75
N MET A 69 -7.23 -5.33 1.15
CA MET A 69 -7.09 -5.77 -0.25
C MET A 69 -7.67 -7.18 -0.47
N ALA A 70 -7.48 -8.10 0.47
CA ALA A 70 -8.05 -9.44 0.42
C ALA A 70 -9.59 -9.42 0.45
N VAL A 71 -10.20 -8.59 1.31
CA VAL A 71 -11.67 -8.42 1.32
C VAL A 71 -12.19 -7.80 0.02
N LEU A 72 -11.34 -7.02 -0.67
CA LEU A 72 -11.63 -6.47 -1.99
C LEU A 72 -11.28 -7.44 -3.14
N GLY A 73 -10.69 -8.61 -2.87
CA GLY A 73 -10.28 -9.58 -3.89
C GLY A 73 -9.19 -9.05 -4.82
N MET A 74 -8.18 -8.38 -4.27
CA MET A 74 -7.04 -7.80 -5.01
C MET A 74 -5.71 -7.96 -4.28
N GLU A 75 -5.62 -8.90 -3.34
CA GLU A 75 -4.42 -9.25 -2.59
C GLU A 75 -3.29 -9.77 -3.48
N SER A 76 -3.60 -10.43 -4.60
CA SER A 76 -2.61 -10.89 -5.58
C SER A 76 -1.79 -9.75 -6.15
N ASN A 77 -2.41 -8.57 -6.37
CA ASN A 77 -1.72 -7.39 -6.86
C ASN A 77 -0.58 -6.97 -5.92
N PHE A 78 -0.71 -7.19 -4.61
CA PHE A 78 0.34 -6.89 -3.64
C PHE A 78 1.59 -7.74 -3.87
N SER A 79 1.42 -9.00 -4.31
CA SER A 79 2.54 -9.90 -4.60
C SER A 79 3.35 -9.47 -5.83
N GLU A 80 2.72 -8.75 -6.76
CA GLU A 80 3.35 -8.30 -8.02
C GLU A 80 4.14 -7.00 -7.84
N VAL A 81 3.83 -6.17 -6.83
CA VAL A 81 4.44 -4.84 -6.64
C VAL A 81 5.96 -4.89 -6.58
N ALA A 82 6.54 -5.90 -5.92
CA ALA A 82 7.99 -6.05 -5.80
C ALA A 82 8.61 -6.93 -6.90
N ALA A 83 7.79 -7.65 -7.68
CA ALA A 83 8.28 -8.52 -8.74
C ALA A 83 8.81 -7.72 -9.95
N HIS A 84 8.32 -6.49 -10.14
CA HIS A 84 8.70 -5.62 -11.26
C HIS A 84 9.80 -4.62 -10.88
N ASP A 85 11.04 -5.09 -10.75
CA ASP A 85 12.23 -4.25 -10.48
C ASP A 85 12.92 -3.77 -11.79
N GLU A 86 12.23 -2.93 -12.56
CA GLU A 86 12.76 -2.43 -13.83
C GLU A 86 14.09 -1.66 -13.66
N LEU A 87 14.23 -0.91 -12.56
CA LEU A 87 15.45 -0.15 -12.28
C LEU A 87 16.62 -1.10 -11.95
N GLY A 88 16.41 -2.11 -11.10
CA GLY A 88 17.43 -3.10 -10.79
C GLY A 88 17.90 -3.84 -12.04
N ILE A 89 16.99 -4.23 -12.92
CA ILE A 89 17.31 -4.85 -14.21
C ILE A 89 18.17 -3.91 -15.07
N LYS A 90 17.80 -2.63 -15.17
CA LYS A 90 18.59 -1.63 -15.92
C LYS A 90 20.00 -1.45 -15.37
N LEU A 91 20.13 -1.31 -14.05
CA LEU A 91 21.43 -1.17 -13.39
C LEU A 91 22.31 -2.42 -13.59
N GLN A 92 21.71 -3.61 -13.51
CA GLN A 92 22.40 -4.87 -13.78
C GLN A 92 22.91 -4.93 -15.23
N ASN A 93 22.07 -4.57 -16.20
CA ASN A 93 22.43 -4.57 -17.62
C ASN A 93 23.60 -3.62 -17.91
N ILE A 94 23.58 -2.42 -17.35
CA ILE A 94 24.69 -1.45 -17.47
C ILE A 94 26.00 -2.09 -16.97
N LYS A 95 25.97 -2.69 -15.77
CA LYS A 95 27.15 -3.33 -15.17
C LYS A 95 27.68 -4.53 -16.00
N LEU A 96 26.79 -5.34 -16.58
CA LEU A 96 27.18 -6.48 -17.42
C LEU A 96 27.84 -6.04 -18.73
N LEU A 97 27.39 -4.92 -19.32
CA LEU A 97 27.98 -4.35 -20.54
C LEU A 97 29.34 -3.67 -20.28
N GLU A 98 29.54 -3.11 -19.08
CA GLU A 98 30.81 -2.49 -18.67
C GLU A 98 31.91 -3.52 -18.36
N GLY A 99 31.56 -4.71 -17.87
CA GLY A 99 32.50 -5.75 -17.45
C GLY A 99 33.06 -6.66 -18.55
N SER A 100 32.76 -6.41 -19.83
CA SER A 100 33.21 -7.23 -20.97
C SER A 100 34.39 -6.63 -21.75
N LYS A 101 35.15 -5.72 -21.15
CA LYS A 101 36.42 -5.22 -21.70
C LYS A 101 37.63 -5.93 -21.13
#